data_AF-A0A173Y7M7-F1
#
_entry.id   AF-A0A173Y7M7-F1
#
_cell.length_a   1.000
_cell.length_b   1.000
_cell.length_c   1.000
_cell.angle_alpha   90.00
_cell.angle_beta   90.00
_cell.angle_gamma   90.00
#
_symmetry.space_group_name_H-M   'P 1'
#
loop_
_entity.id
_entity.type
_entity.pdbx_description
1 polymer ?
#
loop_
_entity_poly.entity_id
_entity_poly.type
_entity_poly.pdbx_seq_one_letter_code
_entity_poly.pdbx_strand_id
1 'polypeptide(L)' 'MSNNEMQELSDKLRRGLQLAEKRLLEKNSRNGTLLSQGTPDGKVIYVSATELLERLQEKEKESIKK' A
#
# COMPACT_ATOMS: atom_id res chain seq x y z
N MET A 1 17.94 -7.01 -21.80
CA MET A 1 17.19 -5.83 -21.30
C MET A 1 18.20 -4.77 -20.94
N SER A 2 18.01 -3.55 -21.44
CA SER A 2 18.78 -2.39 -21.02
C SER A 2 18.40 -1.97 -19.60
N ASN A 3 19.29 -1.24 -18.92
CA ASN A 3 18.98 -0.68 -17.59
C ASN A 3 17.73 0.21 -17.61
N ASN A 4 17.47 0.91 -18.71
CA ASN A 4 16.30 1.77 -18.84
C ASN A 4 14.99 0.98 -18.90
N GLU A 5 14.96 -0.10 -19.69
CA GLU A 5 13.77 -0.98 -19.77
C GLU A 5 13.48 -1.67 -18.44
N MET A 6 14.51 -2.09 -17.70
CA MET A 6 14.34 -2.67 -16.37
C MET A 6 13.81 -1.65 -15.36
N GLN A 7 14.30 -0.40 -15.41
CA GLN A 7 13.82 0.67 -14.54
C GLN A 7 12.34 0.99 -14.83
N GLU A 8 11.97 1.13 -16.10
CA GLU A 8 10.57 1.38 -16.49
C GLU A 8 9.64 0.24 -16.07
N LEU A 9 10.08 -1.01 -16.22
CA LEU A 9 9.32 -2.17 -15.78
C LEU A 9 9.14 -2.14 -14.25
N SER A 10 10.21 -1.91 -13.50
CA SER A 10 10.19 -1.79 -12.05
C SER A 10 9.21 -0.69 -11.59
N ASP A 11 9.24 0.47 -12.24
CA ASP A 11 8.35 1.59 -11.90
C ASP A 11 6.88 1.27 -12.19
N LYS A 12 6.59 0.59 -13.31
CA LYS A 12 5.23 0.13 -13.65
C LYS A 12 4.73 -0.88 -12.63
N LEU A 13 5.56 -1.86 -12.25
CA LEU A 13 5.23 -2.86 -11.24
C LEU A 13 4.96 -2.21 -9.88
N ARG A 14 5.84 -1.30 -9.44
CA ARG A 14 5.67 -0.56 -8.19
C ARG A 14 4.34 0.20 -8.16
N ARG A 15 4.02 0.96 -9.23
CA ARG A 15 2.74 1.68 -9.33
C ARG A 15 1.54 0.72 -9.34
N GLY A 16 1.66 -0.41 -10.04
CA GLY A 16 0.62 -1.44 -10.05
C GLY A 16 0.34 -2.02 -8.67
N LEU A 17 1.39 -2.33 -7.90
CA LEU A 17 1.27 -2.83 -6.53
C LEU A 17 0.63 -1.80 -5.59
N GLN A 18 1.06 -0.53 -5.67
CA GLN A 18 0.46 0.55 -4.87
C GLN A 18 -1.04 0.72 -5.17
N LEU A 19 -1.43 0.66 -6.44
CA LEU A 19 -2.83 0.73 -6.84
C LEU A 19 -3.65 -0.47 -6.33
N ALA A 20 -3.07 -1.67 -6.39
CA ALA A 20 -3.71 -2.89 -5.90
C ALA A 20 -3.91 -2.84 -4.37
N GLU A 21 -2.91 -2.39 -3.62
CA GLU A 21 -2.98 -2.19 -2.17
C GLU A 21 -4.08 -1.19 -1.81
N LYS A 22 -4.10 -0.01 -2.45
CA LYS A 22 -5.12 1.01 -2.22
C LYS A 22 -6.54 0.48 -2.44
N ARG A 23 -6.77 -0.19 -3.58
CA ARG A 23 -8.08 -0.77 -3.92
C ARG A 23 -8.50 -1.87 -2.93
N LEU A 24 -7.55 -2.68 -2.46
CA LEU A 24 -7.81 -3.69 -1.44
C LEU A 24 -8.30 -3.03 -0.15
N LEU A 25 -7.63 -1.98 0.30
CA LEU A 25 -8.00 -1.24 1.52
C LEU A 25 -9.35 -0.54 1.37
N GLU A 26 -9.61 0.15 0.25
CA GLU A 26 -10.90 0.80 -0.03
C GLU A 26 -12.07 -0.18 -0.06
N LYS A 27 -11.86 -1.39 -0.59
CA LYS A 27 -12.90 -2.43 -0.60
C LYS A 27 -13.18 -2.96 0.81
N ASN A 28 -12.14 -3.17 1.60
CA ASN A 28 -12.26 -3.76 2.94
C ASN A 28 -12.70 -2.76 4.01
N SER A 29 -12.34 -1.48 3.87
CA SER A 29 -12.75 -0.43 4.81
C SER A 29 -14.27 -0.24 4.82
N ARG A 30 -14.92 -0.33 3.64
CA ARG A 30 -16.39 -0.29 3.51
C ARG A 30 -17.10 -1.40 4.26
N ASN A 31 -16.43 -2.54 4.47
CA ASN A 31 -16.99 -3.72 5.13
C ASN A 31 -16.58 -3.82 6.61
N GLY A 32 -15.77 -2.88 7.12
CA GLY A 32 -15.22 -2.96 8.48
C GLY A 32 -14.27 -4.14 8.70
N THR A 33 -13.65 -4.67 7.63
CA THR A 33 -12.79 -5.86 7.72
C THR A 33 -11.50 -5.55 8.47
N LEU A 34 -11.08 -6.48 9.34
CA LEU A 34 -9.74 -6.50 9.91
C LEU A 34 -8.77 -7.25 8.98
N LEU A 35 -7.61 -6.67 8.73
CA LEU A 35 -6.54 -7.26 7.92
C LEU A 35 -5.37 -7.65 8.81
N SER A 36 -4.72 -8.76 8.48
CA SER A 36 -3.47 -9.14 9.12
C SER A 36 -2.31 -8.29 8.59
N GLN A 37 -1.51 -7.75 9.50
CA GLN A 37 -0.31 -6.99 9.21
C GLN A 37 0.87 -7.57 9.96
N GLY A 38 1.95 -7.84 9.23
CA GLY A 38 3.23 -8.20 9.82
C GLY A 38 3.91 -6.97 10.42
N THR A 39 4.43 -7.10 11.63
CA THR A 39 5.22 -6.07 12.30
C THR A 39 6.72 -6.33 12.11
N PRO A 40 7.59 -5.30 12.23
CA PRO A 40 9.04 -5.48 12.08
C PRO A 40 9.69 -6.45 13.06
N ASP A 41 9.06 -6.68 14.23
CA ASP A 41 9.48 -7.67 15.22
C ASP A 41 8.99 -9.10 14.90
N GLY A 42 8.41 -9.33 13.72
CA GLY A 42 8.00 -10.65 13.23
C GLY A 42 6.66 -11.13 13.74
N LYS A 43 5.87 -10.29 14.43
CA LYS A 43 4.53 -10.63 14.88
C LYS A 43 3.49 -10.34 13.81
N VAL A 44 2.30 -10.92 13.98
CA VAL A 44 1.13 -10.62 13.18
C VAL A 44 0.11 -9.93 14.07
N ILE A 45 -0.34 -8.75 13.66
CA ILE A 45 -1.41 -8.01 14.30
C ILE A 45 -2.61 -7.89 13.35
N TYR A 46 -3.79 -7.66 13.90
CA TYR A 46 -4.99 -7.35 13.13
C TYR A 46 -5.28 -5.86 13.23
N VAL A 47 -5.39 -5.20 12.09
CA VAL A 47 -5.63 -3.75 12.00
C VAL A 47 -6.84 -3.52 11.10
N SER A 48 -7.65 -2.51 11.40
CA SER A 48 -8.79 -2.21 10.55
C SER A 48 -8.34 -1.73 9.17
N ALA A 49 -9.04 -2.16 8.11
CA ALA A 49 -8.76 -1.69 6.77
C ALA A 49 -8.92 -0.16 6.62
N THR A 50 -9.79 0.45 7.43
CA THR A 50 -9.98 1.91 7.50
C THR A 50 -8.72 2.61 8.01
N GLU A 51 -8.17 2.17 9.13
CA GLU A 51 -6.94 2.75 9.70
C GLU A 51 -5.75 2.61 8.74
N LEU A 52 -5.62 1.45 8.07
CA LEU A 52 -4.57 1.26 7.08
C LEU A 52 -4.75 2.18 5.86
N LEU A 53 -5.99 2.44 5.43
CA LEU A 53 -6.29 3.36 4.34
C LEU A 53 -5.93 4.80 4.71
N GLU A 54 -6.23 5.24 5.93
CA GLU A 54 -5.88 6.57 6.43
C GLU A 54 -4.36 6.79 6.43
N ARG A 55 -3.60 5.83 6.98
CA ARG A 55 -2.12 5.86 6.96
C ARG A 55 -1.56 5.92 5.54
N LEU A 56 -2.19 5.24 4.58
CA LEU A 56 -1.78 5.28 3.17
C LEU A 56 -2.00 6.68 2.58
N GLN A 57 -3.15 7.29 2.84
CA GLN A 57 -3.48 8.64 2.36
C GLN A 57 -2.59 9.72 2.98
N GLU A 58 -2.20 9.58 4.25
CA GLU A 58 -1.26 10.48 4.91
C GLU A 58 0.12 10.44 4.23
N LYS A 59 0.64 9.25 3.96
CA LYS A 59 1.90 9.07 3.21
C LYS A 59 1.82 9.66 1.80
N GLU A 60 0.70 9.49 1.10
CA GLU A 60 0.49 10.12 -0.21
C GLU A 60 0.56 11.66 -0.10
N LYS A 61 -0.11 12.26 0.90
CA LYS A 61 -0.08 13.72 1.14
C LYS A 61 1.32 14.23 1.48
N GLU A 62 2.09 13.51 2.29
CA GLU A 62 3.47 13.87 2.62
C GLU A 62 4.40 13.81 1.40
N SER A 63 4.21 12.81 0.53
CA SER A 63 5.01 12.65 -0.69
C SER A 63 4.78 13.77 -1.72
N ILE A 64 3.62 14.42 -1.70
CA ILE A 64 3.27 15.55 -2.59
C ILE A 64 3.87 16.86 -2.06
N LYS A 65 4.17 16.95 -0.76
CA LYS A 65 4.75 18.14 -0.12
C LYS A 65 6.27 18.23 -0.23
N LYS A 66 6.94 17.16 -0.65
CA LYS A 66 8.39 17.09 -0.90
C LYS A 66 8.69 17.28 -2.37
#